data_AF-A0A357LZH8-F1
#
_entry.id   AF-A0A357LZH8-F1
#
_cell.length_a   1.000
_cell.length_b   1.000
_cell.length_c   1.000
_cell.angle_alpha   90.00
_cell.angle_beta   90.00
_cell.angle_gamma   90.00
#
_symmetry.space_group_name_H-M   'P 1'
#
loop_
_entity.id
_entity.type
_entity.pdbx_description
1 polymer ?
#
loop_
_entity_poly.entity_id
_entity_poly.type
_entity_poly.pdbx_seq_one_letter_code
_entity_poly.pdbx_strand_id
1 'polypeptide(L)'
;TEAMTTIDVNTGGFVGRRNLEDTIFKTNLEAATAIGRQVRLRNLGGIIILDFIDMTDVEHQRQVLRMLEKVLEKDHTKTKISGVSELGLVE
;
A
#
# COMPACT_ATOMS: atom_id res chain seq x y z
N THR A 1 -9.77 -9.16 10.30
CA THR A 1 -9.98 -9.92 11.55
C THR A 1 -10.90 -9.11 12.44
N GLU A 2 -11.22 -9.58 13.65
CA GLU A 2 -12.15 -8.88 14.54
C GLU A 2 -11.64 -7.50 15.02
N ALA A 3 -10.32 -7.29 15.05
CA ALA A 3 -9.71 -6.05 15.56
C ALA A 3 -9.09 -5.13 14.49
N MET A 4 -8.86 -5.65 13.28
CA MET A 4 -8.08 -4.95 12.24
C MET A 4 -8.43 -5.44 10.85
N THR A 5 -8.16 -4.62 9.85
CA THR A 5 -8.22 -4.99 8.43
C THR A 5 -6.81 -5.21 7.90
N THR A 6 -6.57 -6.30 7.18
CA THR A 6 -5.29 -6.58 6.54
C THR A 6 -5.47 -6.58 5.03
N ILE A 7 -4.56 -5.92 4.30
CA ILE A 7 -4.55 -5.89 2.85
C ILE A 7 -3.19 -6.36 2.35
N ASP A 8 -3.21 -7.37 1.50
CA ASP A 8 -2.03 -8.00 0.91
C ASP A 8 -1.93 -7.67 -0.59
N VAL A 9 -0.73 -7.28 -1.04
CA VAL A 9 -0.47 -6.88 -2.44
C VAL A 9 0.36 -7.95 -3.12
N ASN A 10 -0.11 -8.41 -4.28
CA ASN A 10 0.57 -9.41 -5.09
C ASN A 10 0.72 -8.94 -6.55
N THR A 11 1.83 -9.27 -7.19
CA THR A 11 2.08 -8.98 -8.62
C THR A 11 1.31 -9.91 -9.57
N GLY A 12 0.67 -10.97 -9.07
CA GLY A 12 0.11 -12.04 -9.90
C GLY A 12 1.20 -12.75 -10.72
N GLY A 13 0.85 -13.76 -11.53
CA GLY A 13 1.79 -14.59 -12.30
C GLY A 13 2.52 -13.87 -13.45
N PHE A 14 3.17 -12.74 -13.18
CA PHE A 14 3.91 -11.97 -14.18
C PHE A 14 5.27 -12.63 -14.47
N VAL A 15 5.29 -13.54 -15.44
CA VAL A 15 6.47 -14.28 -15.92
C VAL A 15 7.26 -13.47 -16.96
N GLY A 16 7.55 -12.20 -16.67
CA GLY A 16 8.23 -11.28 -17.59
C GLY A 16 9.73 -11.15 -17.28
N ARG A 17 10.61 -11.51 -18.23
CA ARG A 17 12.09 -11.44 -18.09
C ARG A 17 12.70 -10.03 -17.99
N ARG A 18 11.92 -8.95 -17.81
CA ARG A 18 12.45 -7.58 -17.78
C ARG A 18 11.92 -6.76 -16.61
N ASN A 19 12.89 -6.26 -15.84
CA ASN A 19 12.85 -5.40 -14.65
C ASN A 19 11.74 -5.70 -13.64
N LEU A 20 11.97 -6.73 -12.82
CA LEU A 20 11.11 -7.13 -11.71
C LEU A 20 10.88 -5.97 -10.73
N GLU A 21 11.92 -5.18 -10.45
CA GLU A 21 11.85 -4.05 -9.52
C GLU A 21 10.88 -2.96 -9.99
N ASP A 22 10.93 -2.57 -11.27
CA ASP A 22 9.98 -1.61 -11.85
C ASP A 22 8.54 -2.15 -11.80
N THR A 23 8.38 -3.46 -11.98
CA THR A 23 7.07 -4.11 -11.94
C THR A 23 6.50 -4.06 -10.54
N ILE A 24 7.29 -4.46 -9.54
CA ILE A 24 6.94 -4.38 -8.12
C ILE A 24 6.55 -2.94 -7.75
N PHE A 25 7.38 -1.97 -8.13
CA PHE A 25 7.13 -0.57 -7.83
C PHE A 25 5.80 -0.08 -8.42
N LYS A 26 5.53 -0.39 -9.71
CA LYS A 26 4.26 -0.04 -10.35
C LYS A 26 3.06 -0.73 -9.70
N THR A 27 3.17 -2.02 -9.39
CA THR A 27 2.11 -2.76 -8.69
C THR A 27 1.81 -2.12 -7.34
N ASN A 28 2.83 -1.76 -6.55
CA ASN A 28 2.63 -1.10 -5.26
C ASN A 28 1.99 0.30 -5.39
N LEU A 29 2.34 1.08 -6.42
CA LEU A 29 1.69 2.37 -6.70
C LEU A 29 0.20 2.22 -7.07
N GLU A 30 -0.12 1.25 -7.92
CA GLU A 30 -1.50 0.92 -8.28
C GLU A 30 -2.28 0.44 -7.05
N ALA A 31 -1.66 -0.41 -6.23
CA ALA A 31 -2.22 -0.90 -4.98
C ALA A 31 -2.51 0.24 -4.00
N ALA A 32 -1.57 1.16 -3.76
CA ALA A 32 -1.77 2.32 -2.88
C ALA A 32 -2.99 3.16 -3.31
N THR A 33 -3.13 3.38 -4.62
CA THR A 33 -4.29 4.10 -5.19
C THR A 33 -5.59 3.34 -4.97
N ALA A 34 -5.58 2.02 -5.20
CA ALA A 34 -6.76 1.16 -5.03
C ALA A 34 -7.17 1.08 -3.55
N ILE A 35 -6.20 0.90 -2.64
CA ILE A 35 -6.40 0.83 -1.19
C ILE A 35 -7.10 2.09 -0.69
N GLY A 36 -6.55 3.28 -0.95
CA GLY A 36 -7.17 4.53 -0.48
C GLY A 36 -8.57 4.78 -1.07
N ARG A 37 -8.87 4.23 -2.26
CA ARG A 37 -10.25 4.21 -2.79
C ARG A 37 -11.14 3.21 -2.05
N GLN A 38 -10.65 2.00 -1.74
CA GLN A 38 -11.42 0.98 -1.04
C GLN A 38 -11.72 1.36 0.41
N VAL A 39 -10.76 1.98 1.10
CA VAL A 39 -10.95 2.52 2.45
C VAL A 39 -12.16 3.44 2.48
N ARG A 40 -12.21 4.42 1.58
CA ARG A 40 -13.35 5.34 1.44
C ARG A 40 -14.66 4.65 1.05
N LEU A 41 -14.63 3.82 0.00
CA LEU A 41 -15.85 3.21 -0.55
C LEU A 41 -16.51 2.22 0.41
N ARG A 42 -15.70 1.53 1.22
CA ARG A 42 -16.18 0.55 2.20
C ARG A 42 -16.31 1.13 3.60
N ASN A 43 -15.96 2.41 3.79
CA ASN A 43 -15.90 3.07 5.09
C ASN A 43 -15.07 2.23 6.09
N LEU A 44 -13.88 1.78 5.67
CA LEU A 44 -12.98 1.01 6.54
C LEU A 44 -12.39 1.95 7.59
N GLY A 45 -12.50 1.57 8.85
CA GLY A 45 -11.94 2.31 9.98
C GLY A 45 -11.28 1.37 10.98
N GLY A 46 -10.61 1.96 11.96
CA GLY A 46 -9.77 1.21 12.90
C GLY A 46 -8.39 0.93 12.31
N ILE A 47 -7.72 -0.10 12.83
CA ILE A 47 -6.37 -0.47 12.41
C ILE A 47 -6.42 -1.15 11.05
N ILE A 48 -5.65 -0.63 10.09
CA ILE A 48 -5.48 -1.20 8.75
C ILE A 48 -3.99 -1.50 8.59
N ILE A 49 -3.64 -2.74 8.28
CA ILE A 49 -2.27 -3.13 7.97
C ILE A 49 -2.16 -3.46 6.49
N LEU A 50 -1.17 -2.87 5.85
CA LEU A 50 -0.85 -3.05 4.44
C LEU A 50 0.46 -3.81 4.31
N ASP A 51 0.42 -4.90 3.56
CA ASP A 51 1.56 -5.72 3.18
C ASP A 51 1.87 -5.45 1.70
N PHE A 52 2.78 -4.50 1.45
CA PHE A 52 3.25 -4.20 0.11
C PHE A 52 4.33 -5.19 -0.31
N ILE A 53 4.49 -5.41 -1.61
CA ILE A 53 5.56 -6.27 -2.11
C ILE A 53 6.92 -5.62 -1.80
N ASP A 54 7.88 -6.41 -1.31
CA ASP A 54 9.21 -5.94 -0.94
C ASP A 54 9.90 -5.15 -2.06
N MET A 55 10.37 -3.95 -1.72
CA MET A 55 11.13 -3.06 -2.61
C MET A 55 12.53 -2.83 -2.05
N THR A 56 13.55 -2.99 -2.90
CA THR A 56 14.95 -2.74 -2.55
C THR A 56 15.31 -1.26 -2.56
N ASP A 57 14.73 -0.48 -3.47
CA ASP A 57 14.94 0.96 -3.55
C ASP A 57 14.07 1.73 -2.53
N VAL A 58 14.75 2.48 -1.65
CA VAL A 58 14.13 3.33 -0.63
C VAL A 58 13.32 4.48 -1.27
N GLU A 59 13.72 4.99 -2.43
CA GLU A 59 12.95 6.01 -3.13
C GLU A 59 11.64 5.45 -3.69
N HIS A 60 11.62 4.19 -4.13
CA HIS A 60 10.38 3.51 -4.49
C HIS A 60 9.43 3.38 -3.29
N GLN A 61 9.94 2.95 -2.13
CA GLN A 61 9.15 2.89 -0.89
C GLN A 61 8.56 4.26 -0.52
N ARG A 62 9.37 5.33 -0.55
CA ARG A 62 8.92 6.70 -0.27
C ARG A 62 7.84 7.16 -1.23
N GLN A 63 7.95 6.85 -2.52
CA GLN A 63 6.96 7.23 -3.52
C GLN A 63 5.63 6.49 -3.32
N VAL A 64 5.65 5.21 -2.96
CA VAL A 64 4.45 4.44 -2.62
C VAL A 64 3.75 5.03 -1.39
N LEU A 65 4.49 5.35 -0.32
CA LEU A 65 3.93 5.98 0.88
C LEU A 65 3.31 7.35 0.58
N ARG A 66 4.00 8.21 -0.18
CA ARG A 66 3.45 9.51 -0.61
C ARG A 66 2.18 9.38 -1.45
N MET A 67 2.11 8.34 -2.30
CA MET A 67 0.90 8.06 -3.07
C MET A 67 -0.25 7.66 -2.14
N LEU A 68 0.02 6.78 -1.17
CA LEU A 68 -0.95 6.34 -0.17
C LEU A 68 -1.50 7.53 0.63
N GLU A 69 -0.62 8.39 1.17
CA GLU A 69 -0.95 9.65 1.84
C GLU A 69 -1.89 10.50 0.99
N LYS A 70 -1.47 10.81 -0.24
CA LYS A 70 -2.22 11.65 -1.19
C LYS A 70 -3.62 11.09 -1.51
N VAL A 71 -3.78 9.77 -1.57
CA VAL A 71 -5.09 9.17 -1.87
C VAL A 71 -5.99 9.20 -0.63
N LEU A 72 -5.42 9.01 0.56
CA LEU A 72 -6.14 9.04 1.83
C LEU A 72 -6.52 10.46 2.28
N GLU A 73 -5.81 11.51 1.84
CA GLU A 73 -6.21 12.91 2.02
C GLU A 73 -7.62 13.22 1.46
N LYS A 74 -8.11 12.40 0.53
CA LYS A 74 -9.46 12.54 -0.04
C LYS A 74 -10.54 11.91 0.84
N ASP A 75 -10.17 11.19 1.88
CA ASP A 75 -11.09 10.66 2.88
C ASP A 75 -11.50 11.76 3.85
N HIS A 76 -12.77 11.81 4.21
CA HIS A 76 -13.27 12.73 5.23
C HIS A 76 -12.82 12.28 6.63
N THR A 77 -12.55 10.98 6.80
CA THR A 77 -12.03 10.40 8.03
C THR A 77 -10.54 10.69 8.14
N LYS A 78 -10.13 11.25 9.29
CA LYS A 78 -8.71 11.47 9.56
C LYS A 78 -7.98 10.14 9.64
N THR A 79 -7.00 9.97 8.77
CA THR A 79 -6.12 8.80 8.76
C THR A 79 -4.74 9.21 9.26
N LYS A 80 -4.11 8.34 10.06
CA LYS A 80 -2.70 8.49 10.45
C LYS A 80 -1.95 7.31 9.88
N ILE A 81 -0.94 7.59 9.08
CA ILE A 81 -0.08 6.57 8.47
C ILE A 81 1.21 6.54 9.29
N SER A 82 1.58 5.36 9.73
CA SER A 82 2.87 5.04 10.31
C SER A 82 3.90 4.77 9.21
N GLY A 83 5.18 4.88 9.55
CA GLY A 83 6.24 4.45 8.62
C GLY A 83 6.21 2.94 8.37
N VAL A 84 7.02 2.49 7.42
CA VAL A 84 7.25 1.05 7.22
C VAL A 84 7.90 0.47 8.47
N SER A 85 7.30 -0.59 9.02
CA SER A 85 7.84 -1.34 10.16
C SER A 85 9.07 -2.17 9.76
N GLU A 86 9.77 -2.73 10.76
CA GLU A 86 10.87 -3.69 10.52
C GLU A 86 10.42 -4.95 9.74
N LEU A 87 9.12 -5.24 9.76
CA LEU A 87 8.52 -6.37 9.05
C LEU A 87 8.05 -6.00 7.63
N GLY A 88 8.31 -4.78 7.15
CA GLY A 88 7.87 -4.32 5.83
C GLY A 88 6.41 -3.86 5.77
N LEU A 89 5.68 -3.93 6.89
CA LEU A 89 4.26 -3.58 6.97
C LEU A 89 4.04 -2.08 7.23
N VAL A 90 2.96 -1.54 6.68
CA VAL A 90 2.48 -0.17 6.93
C VAL A 90 1.16 -0.22 7.71
N GLU A 91 1.06 0.55 8.80
CA GLU A 91 -0.18 0.78 9.57
C GLU A 91 -0.76 2.17 9.31
#